data_AF-A0A453K7G0-F1
#
_entry.id   AF-A0A453K7G0-F1
#
_cell.length_a   1.000
_cell.length_b   1.000
_cell.length_c   1.000
_cell.angle_alpha   90.00
_cell.angle_beta   90.00
_cell.angle_gamma   90.00
#
_symmetry.space_group_name_H-M   'P 1'
#
loop_
_entity.id
_entity.type
_entity.pdbx_description
1 polymer ?
#
loop_
_entity_poly.entity_id
_entity_poly.type
_entity_poly.pdbx_seq_one_letter_code
_entity_poly.pdbx_strand_id
1 'polypeptide(L)'
;LLWRSLVLHLEVWSMDDRKTVAWGEGHNSWVSGVAFDPYWSPPNADGTGENAVYRFGSVGQDTQLLLWDLAMDEIVVPLRHPSGGSPTFSSGSPSAHWDSACPPTGILQPSPRMRDVPKLSPLVAHRVHADLLSGVVFSTESIVTICRE
;
A
#
# COMPACT_ATOMS: atom_id res chain seq x y z
N LEU A 1 -11.68 -3.78 2.90
CA LEU A 1 -12.44 -2.87 3.79
C LEU A 1 -11.78 -1.50 3.69
N LEU A 2 -12.49 -0.52 3.12
CA LEU A 2 -11.95 0.78 2.69
C LEU A 2 -11.96 1.77 3.86
N TRP A 3 -10.78 2.12 4.39
CA TRP A 3 -10.65 3.26 5.30
C TRP A 3 -10.36 4.51 4.48
N ARG A 4 -11.24 5.51 4.60
CA ARG A 4 -11.08 6.85 4.03
C ARG A 4 -10.01 7.60 4.84
N SER A 5 -8.83 7.78 4.25
CA SER A 5 -7.79 8.65 4.79
C SER A 5 -7.68 9.91 3.91
N LEU A 6 -7.51 11.07 4.54
CA LEU A 6 -7.35 12.41 3.94
C LEU A 6 -5.99 12.53 3.23
N VAL A 7 -5.75 11.70 2.23
CA VAL A 7 -4.40 11.29 1.89
C VAL A 7 -4.16 11.43 0.38
N LEU A 8 -3.21 12.32 0.04
CA LEU A 8 -2.64 12.52 -1.31
C LEU A 8 -1.75 11.35 -1.76
N HIS A 9 -1.55 10.38 -0.87
CA HIS A 9 -0.66 9.23 -0.99
C HIS A 9 -1.44 7.92 -1.14
N LEU A 10 -0.76 6.88 -1.56
CA LEU A 10 -1.27 5.52 -1.70
C LEU A 10 -0.53 4.64 -0.69
N GLU A 11 -1.18 3.58 -0.23
CA GLU A 11 -0.58 2.59 0.65
C GLU A 11 -0.89 1.19 0.11
N VAL A 12 0.13 0.33 0.11
CA VAL A 12 0.02 -1.09 -0.22
C VAL A 12 0.05 -1.87 1.09
N TRP A 13 -0.94 -2.72 1.30
CA TRP A 13 -1.08 -3.53 2.51
C TRP A 13 -0.95 -5.01 2.21
N SER A 14 -0.09 -5.71 2.95
CA SER A 14 0.02 -7.17 2.85
C SER A 14 -1.00 -7.84 3.77
N MET A 15 -1.78 -8.76 3.21
CA MET A 15 -2.76 -9.55 3.97
C MET A 15 -2.10 -10.55 4.91
N ASP A 16 -0.98 -11.14 4.48
CA ASP A 16 -0.24 -12.15 5.25
C ASP A 16 0.48 -11.52 6.45
N ASP A 17 1.20 -10.43 6.20
CA ASP A 17 1.96 -9.72 7.23
C ASP A 17 1.08 -8.79 8.08
N ARG A 18 -0.14 -8.52 7.62
CA ARG A 18 -1.11 -7.59 8.20
C ARG A 18 -0.55 -6.19 8.46
N LYS A 19 0.28 -5.69 7.55
CA LYS A 19 0.96 -4.38 7.67
C LYS A 19 1.09 -3.69 6.32
N THR A 20 1.33 -2.38 6.35
CA THR A 20 1.73 -1.61 5.18
C THR A 20 3.12 -2.06 4.72
N VAL A 21 3.24 -2.39 3.45
CA VAL A 21 4.45 -2.91 2.82
C VAL A 21 5.09 -1.95 1.83
N ALA A 22 4.33 -1.00 1.32
CA ALA A 22 4.82 0.11 0.52
C ALA A 22 3.86 1.30 0.62
N TRP A 23 4.32 2.50 0.32
CA TRP A 23 3.47 3.68 0.18
C TRP A 23 4.02 4.60 -0.91
N GLY A 24 3.23 5.51 -1.47
CA GLY A 24 3.69 6.40 -2.54
C GLY A 24 2.92 7.71 -2.57
N GLU A 25 3.58 8.80 -2.97
CA GLU A 25 2.98 10.13 -3.16
C GLU A 25 3.04 10.52 -4.63
N GLY A 26 2.01 11.20 -5.12
CA GLY A 26 2.04 11.70 -6.50
C GLY A 26 0.78 12.44 -6.94
N HIS A 27 -0.39 12.06 -6.42
CA HIS A 27 -1.60 12.81 -6.70
C HIS A 27 -1.59 14.16 -6.00
N ASN A 28 -2.08 15.18 -6.71
CA ASN A 28 -2.21 16.55 -6.19
C ASN A 28 -3.60 16.81 -5.57
N SER A 29 -4.45 15.79 -5.52
CA SER A 29 -5.76 15.80 -4.89
C SER A 29 -6.12 14.38 -4.43
N TRP A 30 -7.36 14.16 -3.98
CA TRP A 30 -7.80 12.86 -3.49
C TRP A 30 -7.76 11.80 -4.57
N VAL A 31 -7.14 10.67 -4.24
CA VAL A 31 -7.24 9.44 -5.03
C VAL A 31 -8.69 8.96 -5.02
N SER A 32 -9.25 8.74 -6.19
CA SER A 32 -10.64 8.37 -6.39
C SER A 32 -10.82 6.96 -6.96
N GLY A 33 -9.76 6.34 -7.50
CA GLY A 33 -9.77 4.96 -7.97
C GLY A 33 -8.37 4.37 -8.05
N VAL A 34 -8.27 3.06 -7.81
CA VAL A 34 -7.04 2.27 -7.93
C VAL A 34 -7.35 0.91 -8.54
N ALA A 35 -6.45 0.38 -9.37
CA ALA A 35 -6.58 -0.97 -9.93
C ALA A 35 -5.20 -1.57 -10.23
N PHE A 36 -5.01 -2.85 -9.92
CA PHE A 36 -3.86 -3.61 -10.44
C PHE A 36 -4.07 -3.92 -11.92
N ASP A 37 -2.97 -4.00 -12.66
CA ASP A 37 -2.96 -4.46 -14.05
C ASP A 37 -2.72 -5.98 -14.08
N PRO A 38 -3.75 -6.81 -14.34
CA PRO A 38 -3.59 -8.25 -14.40
C PRO A 38 -3.00 -8.74 -15.73
N TYR A 39 -2.87 -7.86 -16.73
CA TYR A 39 -2.42 -8.19 -18.07
C TYR A 39 -0.94 -7.84 -18.29
N TRP A 40 -0.36 -7.07 -17.38
CA TRP A 40 1.04 -6.70 -17.45
C TRP A 40 1.96 -7.78 -16.87
N SER A 41 3.06 -8.05 -17.58
CA SER A 41 4.18 -8.86 -17.10
C SER A 41 5.50 -8.08 -17.23
N PRO A 42 6.42 -8.21 -16.26
CA PRO A 42 7.72 -7.58 -16.38
C PRO A 42 8.51 -8.20 -17.54
N PRO A 43 9.19 -7.37 -18.36
CA PRO A 43 9.93 -7.85 -19.55
C PRO A 43 11.08 -8.81 -19.22
N ASN A 44 11.55 -8.82 -17.97
CA ASN A 44 12.63 -9.69 -17.48
C ASN A 44 12.13 -10.79 -16.53
N ALA A 45 10.87 -11.23 -16.65
CA ALA A 45 10.41 -12.39 -15.88
C ALA A 45 11.18 -13.65 -16.35
N ASP A 46 12.25 -13.97 -15.65
CA ASP A 46 13.10 -15.16 -15.79
C ASP A 46 12.37 -16.49 -15.48
N GLY A 47 11.05 -16.42 -15.25
CA GLY A 47 10.17 -17.57 -15.01
C GLY A 47 10.39 -18.21 -13.63
N THR A 48 11.42 -17.80 -12.90
CA THR A 48 11.78 -18.28 -11.58
C THR A 48 10.96 -17.62 -10.46
N GLY A 49 10.21 -16.55 -10.76
CA GLY A 49 9.25 -15.92 -9.85
C GLY A 49 9.90 -15.18 -8.66
N GLU A 50 11.22 -15.14 -8.63
CA GLU A 50 12.04 -14.53 -7.59
C GLU A 50 12.07 -13.00 -7.66
N ASN A 51 11.69 -12.41 -8.81
CA ASN A 51 11.54 -10.97 -8.98
C ASN A 51 10.13 -10.59 -9.47
N ALA A 52 9.12 -10.93 -8.67
CA ALA A 52 7.75 -10.56 -8.97
C ALA A 52 7.55 -9.04 -8.85
N VAL A 53 7.19 -8.39 -9.96
CA VAL A 53 6.79 -6.98 -10.00
C VAL A 53 5.30 -6.90 -10.33
N TYR A 54 4.56 -6.12 -9.56
CA TYR A 54 3.17 -5.79 -9.86
C TYR A 54 3.07 -4.37 -10.40
N ARG A 55 2.28 -4.18 -11.46
CA ARG A 55 1.88 -2.84 -11.91
C ARG A 55 0.47 -2.53 -11.46
N PHE A 56 0.25 -1.31 -11.03
CA PHE A 56 -1.07 -0.79 -10.75
C PHE A 56 -1.20 0.67 -11.16
N GLY A 57 -2.43 1.10 -11.38
CA GLY A 57 -2.79 2.47 -11.69
C GLY A 57 -3.63 3.10 -10.59
N SER A 58 -3.52 4.41 -10.46
CA SER A 58 -4.39 5.23 -9.62
C SER A 58 -4.88 6.45 -10.40
N VAL A 59 -6.10 6.87 -10.09
CA VAL A 59 -6.69 8.11 -10.60
C VAL A 59 -7.16 8.98 -9.46
N GLY A 60 -7.13 10.30 -9.68
CA GLY A 60 -7.50 11.27 -8.65
C GLY A 60 -8.37 12.41 -9.16
N GLN A 61 -8.88 13.19 -8.22
CA GLN A 61 -9.58 14.46 -8.48
C GLN A 61 -8.67 15.53 -9.09
N ASP A 62 -7.37 15.28 -9.18
CA ASP A 62 -6.41 16.09 -9.92
C ASP A 62 -6.44 15.80 -11.44
N THR A 63 -7.34 14.93 -11.90
CA THR A 63 -7.54 14.54 -13.30
C THR A 63 -6.36 13.77 -13.90
N GLN A 64 -5.50 13.23 -13.03
CA GLN A 64 -4.32 12.48 -13.44
C GLN A 64 -4.53 10.97 -13.30
N LEU A 65 -3.94 10.23 -14.22
CA LEU A 65 -3.65 8.81 -14.14
C LEU A 65 -2.17 8.66 -13.76
N LEU A 66 -1.90 7.98 -12.65
CA LEU A 66 -0.55 7.59 -12.24
C LEU A 66 -0.38 6.07 -12.37
N LEU A 67 0.79 5.62 -12.83
CA LEU A 67 1.18 4.21 -12.86
C LEU A 67 2.32 3.96 -11.89
N TRP A 68 2.30 2.79 -11.25
CA TRP A 68 3.20 2.42 -10.17
C TRP A 68 3.70 1.00 -10.38
N ASP A 69 4.96 0.78 -10.02
CA ASP A 69 5.55 -0.56 -9.94
C ASP A 69 5.82 -0.90 -8.48
N LEU A 70 5.45 -2.11 -8.10
CA LEU A 70 5.72 -2.71 -6.79
C LEU A 70 6.57 -3.94 -7.00
N ALA A 71 7.87 -3.83 -6.77
CA ALA A 71 8.79 -4.95 -6.77
C ALA A 71 8.72 -5.67 -5.41
N MET A 72 8.50 -6.99 -5.42
CA MET A 72 8.29 -7.78 -4.20
C MET A 72 9.59 -8.02 -3.42
N ASP A 73 10.74 -7.97 -4.09
CA ASP A 73 12.08 -8.07 -3.50
C ASP A 73 12.47 -6.84 -2.66
N GLU A 74 11.95 -5.66 -3.01
CA GLU A 74 12.11 -4.42 -2.24
C GLU A 74 11.26 -4.42 -0.95
N ILE A 75 10.28 -5.31 -0.84
CA ILE A 75 9.47 -5.49 0.37
C ILE A 75 10.25 -6.33 1.39
N VAL A 76 11.40 -5.81 1.84
CA VAL A 76 12.23 -6.52 2.81
C VAL A 76 11.48 -6.64 4.12
N VAL A 77 11.10 -7.87 4.47
CA VAL A 77 10.63 -8.25 5.80
C VAL A 77 11.76 -7.94 6.79
N PRO A 78 11.56 -7.12 7.83
CA PRO A 78 12.53 -7.03 8.92
C PRO A 78 12.74 -8.45 9.45
N LEU A 79 13.93 -9.03 9.22
CA LEU A 79 14.28 -10.36 9.71
C LEU A 79 13.93 -10.41 11.20
N ARG A 80 12.96 -11.25 11.57
CA ARG A 80 12.75 -11.59 12.98
C ARG A 80 13.98 -12.35 13.45
N HIS A 81 14.83 -11.70 14.23
CA HIS A 81 15.82 -12.40 15.03
C HIS A 81 15.08 -13.37 15.98
N PRO A 82 15.35 -14.68 15.96
CA PRO A 82 14.85 -15.57 16.98
C PRO A 82 15.75 -15.45 18.22
N SER A 83 15.36 -14.58 19.13
CA SER A 83 15.87 -14.55 20.51
C SER A 83 14.65 -14.31 21.39
N GLY A 84 14.04 -15.33 22.00
CA GLY A 84 14.69 -16.24 22.93
C GLY A 84 14.56 -15.63 24.33
N GLY A 85 13.52 -16.02 25.07
CA GLY A 85 13.40 -15.84 26.52
C GLY A 85 12.58 -14.63 27.01
N SER A 86 11.41 -14.90 27.58
CA SER A 86 10.93 -14.21 28.79
C SER A 86 11.23 -15.13 29.99
N PRO A 87 11.11 -14.72 31.28
CA PRO A 87 10.71 -13.42 31.85
C PRO A 87 11.68 -12.91 32.97
N THR A 88 11.44 -11.71 33.53
CA THR A 88 11.31 -11.47 35.00
C THR A 88 11.13 -9.98 35.37
N PHE A 89 10.09 -9.72 36.20
CA PHE A 89 9.86 -8.72 37.27
C PHE A 89 10.86 -7.53 37.43
N SER A 90 10.53 -6.26 37.76
CA SER A 90 9.51 -5.67 38.65
C SER A 90 9.49 -4.14 38.52
N SER A 91 8.32 -3.57 38.84
CA SER A 91 8.06 -2.33 39.60
C SER A 91 8.35 -0.95 38.98
N GLY A 92 7.26 -0.20 38.70
CA GLY A 92 7.24 1.25 38.96
C GLY A 92 6.48 2.14 37.98
N SER A 93 5.18 2.36 38.26
CA SER A 93 4.39 3.60 38.02
C SER A 93 3.15 3.46 37.12
N PRO A 94 1.98 4.00 37.55
CA PRO A 94 0.71 3.83 36.85
C PRO A 94 0.45 5.00 35.89
N SER A 95 0.32 4.72 34.61
CA SER A 95 -0.23 5.67 33.63
C SER A 95 -1.31 5.00 32.80
N ALA A 96 -2.55 5.43 33.05
CA ALA A 96 -3.76 5.27 32.26
C ALA A 96 -3.99 3.90 31.58
N HIS A 97 -4.77 3.07 32.27
CA HIS A 97 -5.33 1.82 31.79
C HIS A 97 -6.15 2.02 30.50
N TRP A 98 -5.76 1.33 29.43
CA TRP A 98 -6.65 0.86 28.37
C TRP A 98 -6.57 -0.67 28.19
N ASP A 99 -5.77 -1.34 29.03
CA ASP A 99 -5.57 -2.78 29.01
C ASP A 99 -6.57 -3.49 29.94
N SER A 100 -7.86 -3.54 29.59
CA SER A 100 -8.81 -4.49 30.20
C SER A 100 -10.05 -4.81 29.35
N ALA A 101 -10.10 -4.39 28.09
CA ALA A 101 -11.19 -4.77 27.18
C ALA A 101 -10.65 -5.39 25.89
N CYS A 102 -9.90 -6.49 25.99
CA CYS A 102 -9.60 -7.36 24.85
C CYS A 102 -9.78 -8.82 25.28
N PRO A 103 -10.78 -9.55 24.74
CA PRO A 103 -10.76 -11.01 24.74
C PRO A 103 -9.49 -11.51 24.03
N PRO A 104 -9.08 -12.79 24.14
CA PRO A 104 -7.83 -13.29 23.57
C PRO A 104 -7.81 -13.41 22.03
N THR A 105 -8.60 -12.58 21.32
CA THR A 105 -8.74 -12.62 19.87
C THR A 105 -8.21 -11.32 19.26
N GLY A 106 -6.95 -11.35 18.80
CA GLY A 106 -6.40 -10.37 17.87
C GLY A 106 -5.44 -9.35 18.49
N ILE A 107 -4.15 -9.61 18.35
CA ILE A 107 -3.11 -8.59 18.58
C ILE A 107 -3.27 -7.54 17.46
N LEU A 108 -3.75 -6.34 17.80
CA LEU A 108 -3.70 -5.19 16.88
C LEU A 108 -2.22 -4.80 16.72
N GLN A 109 -1.66 -5.02 15.53
CA GLN A 109 -0.31 -4.57 15.20
C GLN A 109 -0.35 -3.04 15.00
N PRO A 110 0.52 -2.26 15.68
CA PRO A 110 0.61 -0.83 15.44
C PRO A 110 1.05 -0.56 13.99
N SER A 111 0.57 0.53 13.39
CA SER A 111 0.98 0.90 12.03
C SER A 111 2.49 1.17 11.97
N PRO A 112 3.21 0.62 10.98
CA PRO A 112 4.60 0.96 10.75
C PRO A 112 4.78 2.47 10.56
N ARG A 113 5.92 3.03 10.96
CA ARG A 113 6.23 4.42 10.60
C ARG A 113 6.49 4.46 9.10
N MET A 114 5.95 5.46 8.40
CA MET A 114 6.14 5.59 6.94
C MET A 114 7.62 5.63 6.51
N ARG A 115 8.52 6.15 7.36
CA ARG A 115 9.97 6.16 7.10
C ARG A 115 10.60 4.76 7.04
N ASP A 116 9.96 3.78 7.67
CA ASP A 116 10.41 2.39 7.76
C ASP A 116 9.76 1.51 6.67
N VAL A 117 8.93 2.10 5.80
CA VAL A 117 8.23 1.43 4.71
C VAL A 117 8.74 1.97 3.38
N PRO A 118 9.06 1.10 2.39
CA PRO A 118 9.47 1.52 1.06
C PRO A 118 8.53 2.57 0.43
N LYS A 119 9.13 3.64 -0.10
CA LYS A 119 8.40 4.70 -0.81
C LYS A 119 8.47 4.45 -2.32
N LEU A 120 7.31 4.22 -2.93
CA LEU A 120 7.14 4.12 -4.38
C LEU A 120 7.15 5.51 -5.02
N SER A 121 7.73 5.57 -6.20
CA SER A 121 7.64 6.73 -7.10
C SER A 121 6.74 6.40 -8.28
N PRO A 122 5.90 7.32 -8.77
CA PRO A 122 5.08 7.06 -9.94
C PRO A 122 5.98 6.90 -11.17
N LEU A 123 5.78 5.81 -11.90
CA LEU A 123 6.42 5.55 -13.20
C LEU A 123 5.91 6.52 -14.26
N VAL A 124 4.60 6.81 -14.21
CA VAL A 124 3.91 7.74 -15.10
C VAL A 124 3.01 8.63 -14.26
N ALA A 125 2.93 9.91 -14.61
CA ALA A 125 1.90 10.83 -14.17
C ALA A 125 1.37 11.57 -15.39
N HIS A 126 0.12 11.33 -15.77
CA HIS A 126 -0.45 11.88 -16.99
C HIS A 126 -1.85 12.44 -16.75
N ARG A 127 -2.08 13.70 -17.13
CA ARG A 127 -3.42 14.29 -17.11
C ARG A 127 -4.23 13.74 -18.27
N VAL A 128 -5.28 12.99 -17.95
CA VAL A 128 -6.09 12.25 -18.94
C VAL A 128 -7.45 12.90 -19.20
N HIS A 129 -7.92 13.78 -18.32
CA HIS A 129 -9.26 14.36 -18.40
C HIS A 129 -9.33 15.84 -17.98
N ALA A 130 -10.42 16.50 -18.36
CA ALA A 130 -10.79 17.82 -17.88
C ALA A 130 -11.55 17.74 -16.55
N ASP A 131 -12.39 16.70 -16.39
CA ASP A 131 -13.25 16.47 -15.24
C ASP A 131 -12.64 15.52 -14.21
N LEU A 132 -13.26 15.48 -13.02
CA LEU A 132 -12.77 14.69 -11.90
C LEU A 132 -12.91 13.19 -12.18
N LEU A 133 -11.78 12.48 -12.10
CA LEU A 133 -11.76 11.04 -12.27
C LEU A 133 -12.41 10.32 -11.09
N SER A 134 -12.95 9.15 -11.35
CA SER A 134 -13.67 8.31 -10.39
C SER A 134 -13.33 6.82 -10.50
N GLY A 135 -12.67 6.39 -11.57
CA GLY A 135 -12.29 4.98 -11.74
C GLY A 135 -11.23 4.78 -12.81
N VAL A 136 -10.52 3.66 -12.69
CA VAL A 136 -9.55 3.14 -13.67
C VAL A 136 -9.72 1.64 -13.77
N VAL A 137 -9.66 1.11 -15.00
CA VAL A 137 -9.74 -0.32 -15.30
C VAL A 137 -8.69 -0.65 -16.34
N PHE A 138 -7.93 -1.72 -16.09
CA PHE A 138 -6.99 -2.29 -17.06
C PHE A 138 -7.69 -3.34 -17.91
N SER A 139 -7.36 -3.36 -19.20
CA SER A 139 -7.74 -4.38 -20.18
C SER A 139 -6.48 -4.89 -20.86
N THR A 140 -6.59 -5.96 -21.66
CA THR A 140 -5.45 -6.54 -22.40
C THR A 140 -4.76 -5.55 -23.33
N GLU A 141 -5.49 -4.54 -23.84
CA GLU A 141 -5.00 -3.63 -24.88
C GLU A 141 -5.03 -2.15 -24.48
N SER A 142 -5.72 -1.81 -23.39
CA SER A 142 -5.96 -0.41 -23.03
C SER A 142 -6.20 -0.17 -21.54
N ILE A 143 -6.02 1.07 -21.11
CA ILE A 143 -6.40 1.56 -19.79
C ILE A 143 -7.63 2.45 -19.97
N VAL A 144 -8.72 2.11 -19.31
CA VAL A 144 -9.98 2.86 -19.34
C VAL A 144 -10.08 3.69 -18.07
N THR A 145 -10.41 4.97 -18.19
CA THR A 145 -10.64 5.88 -17.07
C THR A 145 -12.05 6.47 -17.12
N ILE A 146 -12.64 6.70 -15.95
CA ILE A 146 -14.06 7.10 -15.81
C ILE A 146 -14.14 8.41 -15.03
N CYS A 147 -14.89 9.40 -15.53
CA CYS A 147 -15.13 10.70 -14.88
C CYS A 147 -16.53 10.76 -14.26
N ARG A 148 -16.74 11.69 -13.33
CA ARG A 148 -18.09 12.10 -12.92
C ARG A 148 -18.50 13.32 -13.75
N GLU A 149 -19.68 13.24 -14.35
CA GLU A 149 -20.38 14.36 -14.99
C GLU A 149 -20.95 15.31 -13.93
#